data_AF-A0A976JI52-F1
#
_entry.id   AF-A0A976JI52-F1
#
_cell.length_a   1.000
_cell.length_b   1.000
_cell.length_c   1.000
_cell.angle_alpha   90.00
_cell.angle_beta   90.00
_cell.angle_gamma   90.00
#
_symmetry.space_group_name_H-M   'P 1'
#
loop_
_entity.id
_entity.type
_entity.pdbx_description
1 polymer ?
#
loop_
_entity_poly.entity_id
_entity_poly.type
_entity_poly.pdbx_seq_one_letter_code
_entity_poly.pdbx_strand_id
1 'polypeptide(L)'
;MKVILATLFMLFSTTSSANTAGEMSVSYPYFHLKKEDIDINRAVFLRYVRPQLKSIVKEYFHILKKLEPSQENLIELWSNVQTLNDLWVKWKLECPVSSEEVCRDTLKEIYKESRKLDLVTLDFHKNHLGYKGRSGDYIDNVIKLSNSLDNIHNMNYRVMHIIEEAMLIRGTPYNPNALVNESLTSLLHEMLVDSELILSSLLEKDFRPIFDLVWASFIKRIERQILFKDDKDFLVEHLGNLNLAWNTFHMKVSKSDLRLPKAQLQIVTIMHNRWNSVLKVMLRRN
;
A
#
# COMPACT_ATOMS: atom_id res chain seq x y z
N MET A 1 -12.44 31.05 21.11
CA MET A 1 -12.22 31.53 19.74
C MET A 1 -12.12 30.33 18.82
N LYS A 2 -13.21 30.02 18.12
CA LYS A 2 -13.41 28.87 17.24
C LYS A 2 -13.83 29.41 15.87
N VAL A 3 -12.88 29.59 14.95
CA VAL A 3 -13.07 29.75 13.49
C VAL A 3 -11.64 29.48 12.97
N ILE A 4 -11.31 28.48 12.16
CA ILE A 4 -11.60 28.30 10.73
C ILE A 4 -11.18 26.85 10.42
N LEU A 5 -12.13 25.93 10.25
CA LEU A 5 -11.84 24.57 9.77
C LEU A 5 -13.12 23.97 9.16
N ALA A 6 -13.66 24.59 8.12
CA ALA A 6 -14.91 24.14 7.50
C ALA A 6 -15.09 24.50 6.00
N THR A 7 -14.03 24.86 5.28
CA THR A 7 -14.17 25.39 3.89
C THR A 7 -13.22 24.74 2.88
N LEU A 8 -13.01 23.42 2.96
CA LEU A 8 -12.37 22.70 1.84
C LEU A 8 -13.00 21.34 1.49
N PHE A 9 -14.15 20.97 2.07
CA PHE A 9 -14.73 19.63 1.89
C PHE A 9 -16.13 19.60 1.25
N MET A 10 -16.65 20.72 0.73
CA MET A 10 -17.98 20.78 0.10
C MET A 10 -17.92 21.36 -1.31
N LEU A 11 -17.33 20.63 -2.25
CA LEU A 11 -17.49 20.92 -3.68
C LEU A 11 -17.70 19.70 -4.59
N PHE A 12 -18.01 18.53 -4.03
CA PHE A 12 -18.41 17.38 -4.84
C PHE A 12 -19.64 16.68 -4.27
N SER A 13 -20.79 17.37 -4.35
CA SER A 13 -22.08 16.69 -4.27
C SER A 13 -23.19 17.51 -4.93
N THR A 14 -23.79 16.88 -5.94
CA THR A 14 -25.16 17.03 -6.45
C THR A 14 -25.51 18.21 -7.37
N THR A 15 -25.72 17.88 -8.65
CA THR A 15 -27.02 18.12 -9.32
C THR A 15 -27.48 16.83 -10.02
N SER A 16 -28.79 16.57 -9.95
CA SER A 16 -29.57 15.40 -10.40
C SER A 16 -29.74 15.37 -11.94
N SER A 17 -30.40 14.45 -12.65
CA SER A 17 -31.48 13.47 -12.40
C SER A 17 -31.69 12.60 -13.67
N ALA A 18 -32.04 11.33 -13.46
CA ALA A 18 -32.98 10.46 -14.21
C ALA A 18 -32.87 10.20 -15.74
N ASN A 19 -32.70 8.91 -16.03
CA ASN A 19 -33.23 8.08 -17.13
C ASN A 19 -32.72 8.26 -18.57
N THR A 20 -31.82 7.35 -18.99
CA THR A 20 -32.08 6.33 -20.04
C THR A 20 -30.98 5.27 -19.98
N ALA A 21 -31.34 4.00 -20.11
CA ALA A 21 -30.40 2.89 -20.25
C ALA A 21 -29.61 3.03 -21.56
N GLY A 22 -28.28 2.94 -21.47
CA GLY A 22 -27.39 2.92 -22.64
C GLY A 22 -26.04 3.56 -22.32
N GLU A 23 -25.03 2.71 -22.14
CA GLU A 23 -23.60 3.05 -22.09
C GLU A 23 -23.14 3.96 -20.94
N MET A 24 -22.69 3.33 -19.83
CA MET A 24 -21.81 3.98 -18.87
C MET A 24 -20.46 4.26 -19.54
N SER A 25 -20.37 5.37 -20.28
CA SER A 25 -19.09 5.90 -20.74
C SER A 25 -18.31 6.39 -19.52
N VAL A 26 -17.24 5.70 -19.15
CA VAL A 26 -16.25 6.21 -18.18
C VAL A 26 -15.54 7.39 -18.85
N SER A 27 -16.05 8.60 -18.64
CA SER A 27 -15.46 9.84 -19.16
C SER A 27 -14.28 10.25 -18.29
N TYR A 28 -13.04 10.01 -18.73
CA TYR A 28 -11.87 10.56 -18.03
C TYR A 28 -11.73 12.06 -18.32
N PRO A 29 -11.55 12.91 -17.29
CA PRO A 29 -11.46 14.35 -17.48
C PRO A 29 -10.21 14.83 -18.27
N TYR A 30 -9.25 13.94 -18.51
CA TYR A 30 -7.98 14.28 -19.18
C TYR A 30 -7.66 13.42 -20.41
N PHE A 31 -8.47 12.40 -20.70
CA PHE A 31 -8.36 11.54 -21.88
C PHE A 31 -9.77 11.13 -22.31
N HIS A 32 -10.17 11.40 -23.56
CA HIS A 32 -11.37 10.80 -24.12
C HIS A 32 -11.12 9.33 -24.49
N LEU A 33 -10.70 8.52 -23.52
CA LEU A 33 -10.53 7.07 -23.68
C LEU A 33 -11.87 6.43 -23.38
N LYS A 34 -12.51 5.84 -24.39
CA LYS A 34 -13.65 4.97 -24.14
C LYS A 34 -13.15 3.61 -23.67
N LYS A 35 -13.89 2.94 -22.79
CA LYS A 35 -13.51 1.59 -22.30
C LYS A 35 -13.38 0.61 -23.48
N GLU A 36 -14.18 0.82 -24.52
CA GLU A 36 -14.13 0.05 -25.76
C GLU A 36 -12.81 0.18 -26.54
N ASP A 37 -12.05 1.26 -26.36
CA ASP A 37 -10.76 1.48 -27.04
C ASP A 37 -9.59 0.74 -26.35
N ILE A 38 -9.83 0.12 -25.20
CA ILE A 38 -8.81 -0.58 -24.40
C ILE A 38 -8.98 -2.09 -24.58
N ASP A 39 -8.28 -2.66 -25.56
CA ASP A 39 -8.26 -4.11 -25.79
C ASP A 39 -7.03 -4.74 -25.13
N ILE A 40 -7.23 -5.34 -23.96
CA ILE A 40 -6.23 -6.21 -23.35
C ILE A 40 -6.81 -7.57 -22.97
N ASN A 41 -6.39 -8.58 -23.73
CA ASN A 41 -6.69 -9.96 -23.41
C ASN A 41 -5.86 -10.44 -22.19
N ARG A 42 -6.34 -11.50 -21.54
CA ARG A 42 -5.72 -12.03 -20.31
C ARG A 42 -4.26 -12.49 -20.54
N ALA A 43 -3.95 -13.03 -21.72
CA ALA A 43 -2.61 -13.50 -22.04
C ALA A 43 -1.60 -12.35 -22.09
N VAL A 44 -1.96 -11.24 -22.74
CA VAL A 44 -1.16 -10.02 -22.83
C VAL A 44 -1.00 -9.39 -21.45
N PHE A 45 -2.09 -9.32 -20.67
CA PHE A 45 -2.03 -8.83 -19.30
C PHE A 45 -1.02 -9.60 -18.44
N LEU A 46 -1.11 -10.92 -18.44
CA LEU A 46 -0.25 -11.77 -17.60
C LEU A 46 1.21 -11.80 -18.08
N ARG A 47 1.45 -11.80 -19.40
CA ARG A 47 2.81 -11.97 -19.97
C ARG A 47 3.56 -10.66 -20.16
N TYR A 48 2.87 -9.55 -20.37
CA TYR A 48 3.51 -8.26 -20.68
C TYR A 48 3.22 -7.21 -19.62
N VAL A 49 1.96 -6.96 -19.28
CA VAL A 49 1.61 -5.84 -18.38
C VAL A 49 2.02 -6.12 -16.93
N ARG A 50 1.60 -7.26 -16.38
CA ARG A 50 1.86 -7.62 -14.99
C ARG A 50 3.36 -7.65 -14.64
N PRO A 51 4.27 -8.20 -15.47
CA PRO A 51 5.70 -8.14 -15.21
C PRO A 51 6.26 -6.71 -15.17
N GLN A 52 5.80 -5.81 -16.05
CA GLN A 52 6.25 -4.42 -16.05
C GLN A 52 5.79 -3.68 -14.79
N LEU A 53 4.53 -3.88 -14.40
CA LEU A 53 3.98 -3.31 -13.16
C LEU A 53 4.73 -3.83 -11.92
N LYS A 54 5.05 -5.12 -11.87
CA LYS A 54 5.87 -5.71 -10.81
C LYS A 54 7.27 -5.10 -10.75
N SER A 55 7.90 -4.85 -11.91
CA SER A 55 9.19 -4.17 -11.97
C SER A 55 9.11 -2.73 -11.45
N ILE A 56 8.06 -1.98 -11.82
CA ILE A 56 7.84 -0.62 -11.32
C ILE A 56 7.73 -0.60 -9.79
N VAL A 57 6.91 -1.47 -9.19
CA VAL A 57 6.78 -1.55 -7.72
C VAL A 57 8.13 -1.86 -7.05
N LYS A 58 8.90 -2.81 -7.60
CA LYS A 58 10.24 -3.13 -7.09
C LYS A 58 11.22 -1.96 -7.21
N GLU A 59 11.20 -1.26 -8.34
CA GLU A 59 12.06 -0.09 -8.61
C GLU A 59 11.70 1.07 -7.66
N TYR A 60 10.42 1.26 -7.33
CA TYR A 60 9.97 2.23 -6.32
C TYR A 60 10.61 1.96 -4.95
N PHE A 61 10.50 0.74 -4.43
CA PHE A 61 11.14 0.37 -3.16
C PHE A 61 12.66 0.44 -3.22
N HIS A 62 13.25 0.13 -4.38
CA HIS A 62 14.69 0.29 -4.59
C HIS A 62 15.13 1.75 -4.47
N ILE A 63 14.37 2.70 -5.03
CA ILE A 63 14.65 4.12 -4.89
C ILE A 63 14.58 4.54 -3.42
N LEU A 64 13.55 4.12 -2.67
CA LEU A 64 13.44 4.43 -1.23
C LEU A 64 14.69 3.98 -0.46
N LYS A 65 15.13 2.73 -0.65
CA LYS A 65 16.36 2.20 -0.03
C LYS A 65 17.63 2.97 -0.41
N LYS A 66 17.67 3.51 -1.63
CA LYS A 66 18.83 4.27 -2.13
C LYS A 66 18.83 5.73 -1.68
N LEU A 67 17.67 6.28 -1.31
CA LEU A 67 17.57 7.62 -0.74
C LEU A 67 17.90 7.61 0.75
N GLU A 68 17.43 6.60 1.47
CA GLU A 68 17.73 6.44 2.89
C GLU A 68 17.89 4.93 3.19
N PRO A 69 19.11 4.43 3.48
CA PRO A 69 19.35 3.01 3.71
C PRO A 69 18.50 2.40 4.82
N SER A 70 18.19 3.18 5.86
CA SER A 70 17.33 2.74 6.98
C SER A 70 15.91 2.38 6.53
N GLN A 71 15.49 2.80 5.33
CA GLN A 71 14.20 2.42 4.74
C GLN A 71 14.09 0.93 4.44
N GLU A 72 15.21 0.21 4.29
CA GLU A 72 15.17 -1.23 4.06
C GLU A 72 14.38 -1.97 5.14
N ASN A 73 14.63 -1.63 6.41
CA ASN A 73 13.96 -2.24 7.54
C ASN A 73 12.50 -1.79 7.66
N LEU A 74 12.19 -0.54 7.29
CA LEU A 74 10.81 -0.03 7.28
C LEU A 74 9.97 -0.73 6.20
N ILE A 75 10.58 -1.00 5.04
CA ILE A 75 9.97 -1.79 3.97
C ILE A 75 9.77 -3.24 4.43
N GLU A 76 10.74 -3.84 5.13
CA GLU A 76 10.59 -5.18 5.71
C GLU A 76 9.45 -5.23 6.74
N LEU A 77 9.38 -4.25 7.64
CA LEU A 77 8.33 -4.13 8.64
C LEU A 77 6.95 -4.05 7.97
N TRP A 78 6.77 -3.14 7.02
CA TRP A 78 5.54 -3.03 6.24
C TRP A 78 5.19 -4.34 5.51
N SER A 79 6.18 -5.01 4.91
CA SER A 79 5.97 -6.29 4.23
C SER A 79 5.50 -7.39 5.20
N ASN A 80 6.03 -7.42 6.43
CA ASN A 80 5.61 -8.38 7.45
C ASN A 80 4.17 -8.08 7.92
N VAL A 81 3.82 -6.81 8.12
CA VAL A 81 2.44 -6.39 8.47
C VAL A 81 1.46 -6.76 7.35
N GLN A 82 1.82 -6.51 6.09
CA GLN A 82 1.02 -6.89 4.93
C GLN A 82 0.81 -8.42 4.88
N THR A 83 1.87 -9.19 5.08
CA THR A 83 1.79 -10.67 5.11
C THR A 83 0.86 -11.16 6.22
N LEU A 84 0.97 -10.56 7.41
CA LEU A 84 0.11 -10.88 8.54
C LEU A 84 -1.37 -10.60 8.24
N ASN A 85 -1.66 -9.45 7.62
CA ASN A 85 -3.00 -9.10 7.18
C ASN A 85 -3.53 -10.08 6.11
N ASP A 86 -2.70 -10.49 5.15
CA ASP A 86 -3.09 -11.42 4.09
C ASP A 86 -3.38 -12.83 4.64
N LEU A 87 -2.56 -13.31 5.57
CA LEU A 87 -2.81 -14.57 6.30
C LEU A 87 -4.13 -14.52 7.09
N TRP A 88 -4.42 -13.38 7.72
CA TRP A 88 -5.69 -13.18 8.42
C TRP A 88 -6.90 -13.19 7.48
N VAL A 89 -6.82 -12.49 6.35
CA VAL A 89 -7.87 -12.52 5.32
C VAL A 89 -8.09 -13.94 4.82
N LYS A 90 -7.01 -14.68 4.55
CA LYS A 90 -7.07 -16.08 4.15
C LYS A 90 -7.76 -16.93 5.23
N TRP A 91 -7.36 -16.79 6.49
CA TRP A 91 -7.97 -17.50 7.60
C TRP A 91 -9.48 -17.22 7.69
N LYS A 92 -9.90 -15.97 7.57
CA LYS A 92 -11.32 -15.59 7.64
C LYS A 92 -12.17 -16.24 6.54
N LEU A 93 -11.60 -16.41 5.35
CA LEU A 93 -12.29 -16.99 4.20
C LEU A 93 -12.30 -18.52 4.23
N GLU A 94 -11.15 -19.13 4.52
CA GLU A 94 -10.99 -20.57 4.41
C GLU A 94 -11.43 -21.30 5.68
N CYS A 95 -11.27 -20.68 6.84
CA CYS A 95 -11.48 -21.38 8.10
C CYS A 95 -12.93 -21.84 8.36
N PRO A 96 -13.97 -21.07 8.03
CA PRO A 96 -15.36 -21.53 8.20
C PRO A 96 -15.71 -22.80 7.42
N VAL A 97 -14.95 -23.10 6.35
CA VAL A 97 -15.19 -24.23 5.43
C VAL A 97 -14.11 -25.31 5.50
N SER A 98 -13.06 -25.11 6.29
CA SER A 98 -11.92 -26.01 6.41
C SER A 98 -11.99 -26.87 7.68
N SER A 99 -11.12 -27.89 7.76
CA SER A 99 -10.97 -28.67 8.99
C SER A 99 -10.39 -27.83 10.13
N GLU A 100 -10.66 -28.24 11.37
CA GLU A 100 -10.15 -27.55 12.56
C GLU A 100 -8.62 -27.47 12.57
N GLU A 101 -7.94 -28.53 12.10
CA GLU A 101 -6.48 -28.61 12.01
C GLU A 101 -5.91 -27.54 11.07
N VAL A 102 -6.47 -27.40 9.86
CA VAL A 102 -6.03 -26.39 8.87
C VAL A 102 -6.16 -24.98 9.44
N CYS A 103 -7.27 -24.68 10.10
CA CYS A 103 -7.46 -23.39 10.73
C CYS A 103 -6.47 -23.12 11.87
N ARG A 104 -6.17 -24.14 12.69
CA ARG A 104 -5.23 -24.03 13.79
C ARG A 104 -3.82 -23.79 13.26
N ASP A 105 -3.43 -24.47 12.19
CA ASP A 105 -2.12 -24.28 11.58
C ASP A 105 -1.97 -22.89 10.95
N THR A 106 -3.02 -22.37 10.31
CA THR A 106 -3.00 -20.98 9.83
C THR A 106 -2.90 -19.97 10.98
N LEU A 107 -3.56 -20.20 12.14
CA LEU A 107 -3.36 -19.36 13.33
C LEU A 107 -1.92 -19.41 13.85
N LYS A 108 -1.28 -20.59 13.85
CA LYS A 108 0.15 -20.71 14.21
C LYS A 108 1.05 -19.95 13.23
N GLU A 109 0.73 -19.95 11.94
CA GLU A 109 1.46 -19.17 10.93
C GLU A 109 1.32 -17.66 11.21
N ILE A 110 0.09 -17.17 11.44
CA ILE A 110 -0.17 -15.77 11.80
C ILE A 110 0.62 -15.40 13.06
N TYR A 111 0.61 -16.26 14.09
CA TYR A 111 1.36 -16.05 15.33
C TYR A 111 2.88 -15.97 15.10
N LYS A 112 3.42 -16.84 14.24
CA LYS A 112 4.85 -16.86 13.89
C LYS A 112 5.26 -15.58 13.16
N GLU A 113 4.47 -15.12 12.20
CA GLU A 113 4.72 -13.86 11.49
C GLU A 113 4.60 -12.65 12.42
N SER A 114 3.65 -12.66 13.35
CA SER A 114 3.51 -11.63 14.38
C SER A 114 4.74 -11.57 15.30
N ARG A 115 5.30 -12.72 15.73
CA ARG A 115 6.58 -12.73 16.47
C ARG A 115 7.75 -12.19 15.65
N LYS A 116 7.81 -12.48 14.35
CA LYS A 116 8.84 -11.94 13.46
C LYS A 116 8.74 -10.41 13.38
N LEU A 117 7.52 -9.87 13.28
CA LEU A 117 7.28 -8.43 13.27
C LEU A 117 7.79 -7.74 14.55
N ASP A 118 7.59 -8.36 15.71
CA ASP A 118 8.12 -7.86 16.99
C ASP A 118 9.65 -7.80 16.98
N LEU A 119 10.32 -8.84 16.50
CA LEU A 119 11.79 -8.87 16.41
C LEU A 119 12.33 -7.77 15.50
N VAL A 120 11.70 -7.57 14.33
CA VAL A 120 12.08 -6.51 13.38
C VAL A 120 11.87 -5.12 13.98
N THR A 121 10.74 -4.91 14.67
CA THR A 121 10.43 -3.62 15.30
C THR A 121 11.43 -3.30 16.40
N LEU A 122 11.74 -4.27 17.27
CA LEU A 122 12.74 -4.12 18.34
C LEU A 122 14.15 -3.88 17.81
N ASP A 123 14.56 -4.58 16.74
CA ASP A 123 15.85 -4.36 16.08
C ASP A 123 15.94 -2.94 15.53
N PHE A 124 14.87 -2.46 14.88
CA PHE A 124 14.80 -1.11 14.36
C PHE A 124 14.98 -0.06 15.47
N HIS A 125 14.25 -0.20 16.58
CA HIS A 125 14.38 0.71 17.72
C HIS A 125 15.82 0.77 18.26
N LYS A 126 16.48 -0.38 18.39
CA LYS A 126 17.84 -0.46 18.95
C LYS A 126 18.91 0.11 18.02
N ASN A 127 18.80 -0.17 16.73
CA ASN A 127 19.89 0.03 15.79
C ASN A 127 19.74 1.29 14.92
N HIS A 128 18.52 1.81 14.72
CA HIS A 128 18.24 2.78 13.66
C HIS A 128 17.69 4.14 14.16
N LEU A 129 17.18 4.23 15.39
CA LEU A 129 16.65 5.48 15.97
C LEU A 129 17.71 6.40 16.60
N GLY A 130 18.97 6.34 16.14
CA GLY A 130 20.04 7.18 16.66
C GLY A 130 19.87 8.67 16.33
N TYR A 131 20.07 9.55 17.31
CA TYR A 131 19.94 11.01 17.16
C TYR A 131 21.24 11.75 16.79
N LYS A 132 22.39 11.07 16.79
CA LYS A 132 23.69 11.73 16.72
C LYS A 132 23.93 12.39 15.34
N GLY A 133 24.18 13.70 15.35
CA GLY A 133 24.65 14.47 14.18
C GLY A 133 23.58 14.85 13.16
N ARG A 134 22.30 14.85 13.53
CA ARG A 134 21.17 15.06 12.60
C ARG A 134 20.49 16.41 12.82
N SER A 135 19.90 16.97 11.76
CA SER A 135 19.20 18.27 11.78
C SER A 135 17.87 18.20 12.55
N GLY A 136 17.34 19.36 12.98
CA GLY A 136 16.07 19.44 13.73
C GLY A 136 14.89 18.74 13.05
N ASP A 137 14.67 19.02 11.76
CA ASP A 137 13.58 18.40 10.97
C ASP A 137 13.69 16.87 10.91
N TYR A 138 14.92 16.33 10.90
CA TYR A 138 15.15 14.89 10.94
C TYR A 138 14.78 14.30 12.31
N ILE A 139 15.14 14.99 13.40
CA ILE A 139 14.81 14.56 14.77
C ILE A 139 13.28 14.45 14.95
N ASP A 140 12.52 15.44 14.47
CA ASP A 140 11.07 15.41 14.54
C ASP A 140 10.46 14.22 13.77
N ASN A 141 11.04 13.88 12.61
CA ASN A 141 10.62 12.71 11.84
C ASN A 141 10.93 11.40 12.57
N VAL A 142 12.09 11.30 13.22
CA VAL A 142 12.46 10.13 14.05
C VAL A 142 11.51 9.98 15.23
N ILE A 143 11.13 11.07 15.89
CA ILE A 143 10.18 11.02 17.01
C ILE A 143 8.81 10.53 16.52
N LYS A 144 8.30 11.06 15.40
CA LYS A 144 7.04 10.60 14.80
C LYS A 144 7.11 9.14 14.38
N LEU A 145 8.24 8.72 13.81
CA LEU A 145 8.48 7.33 13.45
C LEU A 145 8.48 6.43 14.70
N SER A 146 9.19 6.82 15.76
CA SER A 146 9.22 6.08 17.03
C SER A 146 7.81 5.85 17.57
N ASN A 147 6.98 6.90 17.62
CA ASN A 147 5.59 6.78 18.07
C ASN A 147 4.77 5.82 17.19
N SER A 148 5.00 5.84 15.88
CA SER A 148 4.31 4.94 14.94
C SER A 148 4.75 3.48 15.14
N LEU A 149 6.05 3.27 15.41
CA LEU A 149 6.59 1.94 15.71
C LEU A 149 6.07 1.41 17.06
N ASP A 150 5.98 2.27 18.08
CA ASP A 150 5.38 1.91 19.37
C ASP A 150 3.91 1.51 19.22
N ASN A 151 3.15 2.23 18.38
CA ASN A 151 1.77 1.87 18.06
C ASN A 151 1.68 0.50 17.37
N ILE A 152 2.52 0.27 16.35
CA ILE A 152 2.59 -1.02 15.65
C ILE A 152 2.95 -2.15 16.61
N HIS A 153 3.94 -1.95 17.49
CA HIS A 153 4.34 -2.93 18.48
C HIS A 153 3.20 -3.26 19.47
N ASN A 154 2.52 -2.23 19.99
CA ASN A 154 1.37 -2.41 20.88
C ASN A 154 0.21 -3.14 20.19
N MET A 155 -0.09 -2.80 18.94
CA MET A 155 -1.11 -3.50 18.15
C MET A 155 -0.72 -4.96 17.89
N ASN A 156 0.54 -5.21 17.54
CA ASN A 156 1.05 -6.55 17.30
C ASN A 156 0.98 -7.41 18.57
N TYR A 157 1.31 -6.87 19.74
CA TYR A 157 1.13 -7.55 21.02
C TYR A 157 -0.34 -7.94 21.28
N ARG A 158 -1.29 -7.04 20.99
CA ARG A 158 -2.73 -7.33 21.10
C ARG A 158 -3.16 -8.41 20.11
N VAL A 159 -2.65 -8.37 18.88
CA VAL A 159 -2.87 -9.40 17.86
C VAL A 159 -2.40 -10.76 18.37
N MET A 160 -1.20 -10.86 18.91
CA MET A 160 -0.66 -12.10 19.48
C MET A 160 -1.58 -12.67 20.58
N HIS A 161 -1.99 -11.83 21.53
CA HIS A 161 -2.87 -12.24 22.61
C HIS A 161 -4.21 -12.77 22.11
N ILE A 162 -4.83 -12.08 21.15
CA ILE A 162 -6.10 -12.52 20.55
C ILE A 162 -5.94 -13.86 19.82
N ILE A 163 -4.81 -14.06 19.12
CA ILE A 163 -4.53 -15.33 18.45
C ILE A 163 -4.30 -16.47 19.46
N GLU A 164 -3.55 -16.22 20.53
CA GLU A 164 -3.33 -17.17 21.62
C GLU A 164 -4.66 -17.59 22.27
N GLU A 165 -5.48 -16.61 22.62
CA GLU A 165 -6.82 -16.83 23.15
C GLU A 165 -7.69 -17.64 22.16
N ALA A 166 -7.70 -17.25 20.88
CA ALA A 166 -8.44 -17.96 19.84
C ALA A 166 -7.97 -19.42 19.67
N MET A 167 -6.67 -19.70 19.83
CA MET A 167 -6.15 -21.07 19.79
C MET A 167 -6.58 -21.91 21.00
N LEU A 168 -6.74 -21.29 22.19
CA LEU A 168 -7.12 -21.96 23.43
C LEU A 168 -8.63 -22.26 23.53
N ILE A 169 -9.47 -21.32 23.11
CA ILE A 169 -10.93 -21.43 23.27
C ILE A 169 -11.63 -22.07 22.07
N ARG A 170 -10.90 -22.28 20.96
CA ARG A 170 -11.44 -22.96 19.78
C ARG A 170 -11.79 -24.41 20.10
N GLY A 171 -12.97 -24.84 19.63
CA GLY A 171 -13.52 -26.16 19.95
C GLY A 171 -14.21 -26.24 21.32
N THR A 172 -14.24 -25.14 22.07
CA THR A 172 -14.95 -25.03 23.36
C THR A 172 -16.28 -24.28 23.20
N PRO A 173 -17.23 -24.41 24.15
CA PRO A 173 -18.47 -23.63 24.14
C PRO A 173 -18.26 -22.11 24.29
N TYR A 174 -17.05 -21.67 24.64
CA TYR A 174 -16.71 -20.26 24.83
C TYR A 174 -16.24 -19.57 23.56
N ASN A 175 -16.24 -20.23 22.40
CA ASN A 175 -15.68 -19.70 21.15
C ASN A 175 -16.47 -18.48 20.61
N PRO A 176 -15.99 -17.24 20.77
CA PRO A 176 -16.68 -16.04 20.36
C PRO A 176 -16.17 -15.63 18.98
N ASN A 177 -16.30 -16.54 18.00
CA ASN A 177 -15.78 -16.37 16.63
C ASN A 177 -16.03 -14.97 16.05
N ALA A 178 -17.17 -14.33 16.35
CA ALA A 178 -17.52 -12.98 15.89
C ALA A 178 -16.66 -11.87 16.51
N LEU A 179 -16.42 -11.89 17.83
CA LEU A 179 -15.68 -10.83 18.54
C LEU A 179 -14.18 -10.86 18.23
N VAL A 180 -13.61 -12.07 18.13
CA VAL A 180 -12.23 -12.28 17.67
C VAL A 180 -12.06 -11.73 16.26
N ASN A 181 -13.05 -11.97 15.39
CA ASN A 181 -13.01 -11.56 14.00
C ASN A 181 -12.98 -10.04 13.81
N GLU A 182 -13.89 -9.32 14.46
CA GLU A 182 -13.99 -7.86 14.32
C GLU A 182 -12.78 -7.16 14.92
N SER A 183 -12.38 -7.56 16.13
CA SER A 183 -11.25 -6.95 16.84
C SER A 183 -9.94 -7.11 16.07
N LEU A 184 -9.66 -8.33 15.58
CA LEU A 184 -8.43 -8.62 14.88
C LEU A 184 -8.38 -7.97 13.49
N THR A 185 -9.52 -7.92 12.79
CA THR A 185 -9.61 -7.19 11.51
C THR A 185 -9.32 -5.71 11.69
N SER A 186 -9.86 -5.07 12.72
CA SER A 186 -9.62 -3.65 13.00
C SER A 186 -8.15 -3.39 13.33
N LEU A 187 -7.55 -4.19 14.22
CA LEU A 187 -6.15 -4.04 14.62
C LEU A 187 -5.19 -4.21 13.45
N LEU A 188 -5.39 -5.24 12.63
CA LEU A 188 -4.54 -5.49 11.46
C LEU A 188 -4.69 -4.39 10.40
N HIS A 189 -5.90 -3.85 10.24
CA HIS A 189 -6.12 -2.73 9.33
C HIS A 189 -5.40 -1.46 9.80
N GLU A 190 -5.54 -1.11 11.08
CA GLU A 190 -4.88 0.06 11.68
C GLU A 190 -3.36 -0.07 11.62
N MET A 191 -2.82 -1.23 11.99
CA MET A 191 -1.40 -1.53 11.88
C MET A 191 -0.89 -1.45 10.43
N LEU A 192 -1.70 -1.89 9.46
CA LEU A 192 -1.36 -1.77 8.05
C LEU A 192 -1.28 -0.30 7.63
N VAL A 193 -2.24 0.54 8.04
CA VAL A 193 -2.22 1.99 7.77
C VAL A 193 -0.97 2.64 8.39
N ASP A 194 -0.68 2.36 9.66
CA ASP A 194 0.50 2.91 10.33
C ASP A 194 1.80 2.47 9.64
N SER A 195 1.90 1.19 9.26
CA SER A 195 3.06 0.66 8.54
C SER A 195 3.26 1.29 7.16
N GLU A 196 2.19 1.77 6.51
CA GLU A 196 2.31 2.51 5.24
C GLU A 196 2.79 3.94 5.47
N LEU A 197 2.35 4.59 6.55
CA LEU A 197 2.74 5.97 6.87
C LEU A 197 4.23 6.10 7.21
N ILE A 198 4.87 5.02 7.66
CA ILE A 198 6.30 5.03 7.98
C ILE A 198 7.21 4.84 6.76
N LEU A 199 6.71 4.35 5.61
CA LEU A 199 7.51 4.03 4.40
C LEU A 199 8.30 5.20 3.83
N SER A 200 7.88 6.43 4.10
CA SER A 200 8.53 7.66 3.63
C SER A 200 9.03 8.54 4.78
N SER A 201 8.85 8.08 6.03
CA SER A 201 9.03 8.91 7.23
C SER A 201 10.46 9.44 7.40
N LEU A 202 11.45 8.68 6.94
CA LEU A 202 12.87 9.05 7.01
C LEU A 202 13.39 9.77 5.76
N LEU A 203 12.55 9.95 4.74
CA LEU A 203 12.95 10.78 3.59
C LEU A 203 13.06 12.24 4.02
N GLU A 204 13.87 13.01 3.29
CA GLU A 204 13.91 14.45 3.47
C GLU A 204 12.52 15.06 3.21
N LYS A 205 12.25 16.15 3.93
CA LYS A 205 10.95 16.83 3.96
C LYS A 205 10.40 17.15 2.57
N ASP A 206 11.27 17.48 1.64
CA ASP A 206 10.84 17.86 0.29
C ASP A 206 10.50 16.63 -0.58
N PHE A 207 11.13 15.47 -0.35
CA PHE A 207 10.82 14.22 -1.05
C PHE A 207 9.54 13.58 -0.52
N ARG A 208 9.32 13.60 0.79
CA ARG A 208 8.26 12.83 1.46
C ARG A 208 6.86 13.03 0.85
N PRO A 209 6.32 14.26 0.67
CA PRO A 209 4.98 14.45 0.11
C PRO A 209 4.81 13.89 -1.30
N ILE A 210 5.89 13.87 -2.09
CA ILE A 210 5.89 13.38 -3.47
C ILE A 210 5.86 11.85 -3.48
N PHE A 211 6.64 11.21 -2.60
CA PHE A 211 6.64 9.76 -2.43
C PHE A 211 5.33 9.25 -1.80
N ASP A 212 4.79 9.94 -0.79
CA ASP A 212 3.50 9.62 -0.18
C ASP A 212 2.36 9.67 -1.21
N LEU A 213 2.36 10.72 -2.05
CA LEU A 213 1.36 10.88 -3.09
C LEU A 213 1.43 9.73 -4.11
N VAL A 214 2.62 9.41 -4.64
CA VAL A 214 2.74 8.33 -5.65
C VAL A 214 2.50 6.96 -5.03
N TRP A 215 2.84 6.75 -3.76
CA TRP A 215 2.48 5.55 -3.01
C TRP A 215 0.97 5.35 -3.01
N ALA A 216 0.23 6.32 -2.47
CA ALA A 216 -1.22 6.21 -2.30
C ALA A 216 -2.00 6.18 -3.62
N SER A 217 -1.55 6.95 -4.61
CA SER A 217 -2.29 7.14 -5.88
C SER A 217 -1.91 6.16 -6.98
N PHE A 218 -0.74 5.52 -6.91
CA PHE A 218 -0.24 4.66 -7.98
C PHE A 218 0.32 3.32 -7.48
N ILE A 219 1.40 3.34 -6.67
CA ILE A 219 2.14 2.12 -6.30
C ILE A 219 1.26 1.15 -5.51
N LYS A 220 0.61 1.62 -4.44
CA LYS A 220 -0.29 0.82 -3.59
C LYS A 220 -1.45 0.22 -4.39
N ARG A 221 -1.99 0.98 -5.34
CA ARG A 221 -3.10 0.51 -6.20
C ARG A 221 -2.65 -0.59 -7.15
N ILE A 222 -1.48 -0.42 -7.78
CA ILE A 222 -0.87 -1.45 -8.63
C ILE A 222 -0.63 -2.71 -7.82
N GLU A 223 0.01 -2.58 -6.67
CA GLU A 223 0.36 -3.73 -5.86
C GLU A 223 -0.87 -4.49 -5.35
N ARG A 224 -1.81 -3.79 -4.70
CA ARG A 224 -2.94 -4.45 -4.03
C ARG A 224 -4.09 -4.83 -4.94
N GLN A 225 -4.45 -4.00 -5.90
CA GLN A 225 -5.60 -4.28 -6.77
C GLN A 225 -5.15 -5.06 -8.00
N ILE A 226 -4.04 -4.68 -8.63
CA ILE A 226 -3.67 -5.28 -9.92
C ILE A 226 -2.79 -6.52 -9.76
N LEU A 227 -1.73 -6.45 -8.94
CA LEU A 227 -0.76 -7.54 -8.81
C LEU A 227 -1.22 -8.65 -7.87
N PHE A 228 -1.83 -8.29 -6.74
CA PHE A 228 -2.30 -9.25 -5.73
C PHE A 228 -3.63 -9.90 -6.10
N LYS A 229 -4.66 -9.12 -6.48
CA LYS A 229 -5.97 -9.65 -6.87
C LYS A 229 -6.06 -10.11 -8.32
N ASP A 230 -5.01 -9.89 -9.12
CA ASP A 230 -5.01 -10.11 -10.57
C ASP A 230 -6.18 -9.39 -11.29
N ASP A 231 -6.57 -8.21 -10.77
CA ASP A 231 -7.72 -7.44 -11.26
C ASP A 231 -7.35 -6.58 -12.47
N LYS A 232 -7.48 -7.20 -13.65
CA LYS A 232 -7.28 -6.55 -14.95
C LYS A 232 -8.29 -5.42 -15.18
N ASP A 233 -9.54 -5.61 -14.76
CA ASP A 233 -10.62 -4.68 -15.06
C ASP A 233 -10.46 -3.39 -14.24
N PHE A 234 -9.97 -3.49 -13.00
CA PHE A 234 -9.56 -2.33 -12.21
C PHE A 234 -8.51 -1.48 -12.93
N LEU A 235 -7.50 -2.10 -13.56
CA LEU A 235 -6.47 -1.38 -14.31
C LEU A 235 -7.07 -0.61 -15.49
N VAL A 236 -7.99 -1.22 -16.23
CA VAL A 236 -8.69 -0.58 -17.35
C VAL A 236 -9.50 0.60 -16.85
N GLU A 237 -10.33 0.40 -15.83
CA GLU A 237 -11.24 1.42 -15.29
C GLU A 237 -10.49 2.61 -14.68
N HIS A 238 -9.32 2.37 -14.08
CA HIS A 238 -8.55 3.42 -13.40
C HIS A 238 -7.33 3.91 -14.20
N LEU A 239 -7.20 3.54 -15.48
CA LEU A 239 -6.02 3.82 -16.30
C LEU A 239 -5.67 5.31 -16.34
N GLY A 240 -6.67 6.18 -16.54
CA GLY A 240 -6.47 7.63 -16.59
C GLY A 240 -5.96 8.21 -15.27
N ASN A 241 -6.50 7.75 -14.14
CA ASN A 241 -6.07 8.20 -12.81
C ASN A 241 -4.65 7.73 -12.49
N LEU A 242 -4.32 6.47 -12.82
CA LEU A 242 -2.98 5.93 -12.67
C LEU A 242 -1.97 6.69 -13.54
N ASN A 243 -2.34 6.98 -14.79
CA ASN A 243 -1.49 7.76 -15.70
C ASN A 243 -1.25 9.18 -15.19
N LEU A 244 -2.29 9.86 -14.70
CA LEU A 244 -2.17 11.21 -14.13
C LEU A 244 -1.26 11.22 -12.91
N ALA A 245 -1.46 10.28 -11.97
CA ALA A 245 -0.64 10.13 -10.78
C ALA A 245 0.84 9.92 -11.12
N TRP A 246 1.13 8.97 -12.00
CA TRP A 246 2.49 8.64 -12.40
C TRP A 246 3.19 9.77 -13.15
N ASN A 247 2.51 10.43 -14.10
CA ASN A 247 3.08 11.55 -14.84
C ASN A 247 3.33 12.76 -13.95
N THR A 248 2.45 13.01 -12.98
CA THR A 248 2.65 14.07 -11.99
C THR A 248 3.87 13.78 -11.14
N PHE A 249 4.04 12.54 -10.66
CA PHE A 249 5.25 12.14 -9.94
C PHE A 249 6.51 12.32 -10.78
N HIS A 250 6.54 11.75 -11.99
CA HIS A 250 7.68 11.86 -12.90
C HIS A 250 8.04 13.32 -13.19
N MET A 251 7.07 14.18 -13.47
CA MET A 251 7.29 15.61 -13.70
C MET A 251 7.89 16.30 -12.47
N LYS A 252 7.34 16.06 -11.28
CA LYS A 252 7.85 16.66 -10.04
C LYS A 252 9.30 16.25 -9.79
N VAL A 253 9.66 14.98 -9.94
CA VAL A 253 11.02 14.54 -9.65
C VAL A 253 12.05 14.83 -10.75
N SER A 254 11.62 15.09 -11.99
CA SER A 254 12.51 15.33 -13.13
C SER A 254 12.68 16.82 -13.49
N LYS A 255 11.66 17.64 -13.25
CA LYS A 255 11.61 19.05 -13.72
C LYS A 255 11.48 20.09 -12.61
N SER A 256 11.16 19.70 -11.37
CA SER A 256 11.10 20.67 -10.27
C SER A 256 12.49 20.95 -9.69
N ASP A 257 12.57 21.92 -8.78
CA ASP A 257 13.80 22.24 -8.04
C ASP A 257 14.26 21.08 -7.12
N LEU A 258 13.39 20.11 -6.89
CA LEU A 258 13.69 18.89 -6.15
C LEU A 258 14.54 17.93 -7.00
N ARG A 259 15.85 17.99 -6.82
CA ARG A 259 16.79 17.16 -7.60
C ARG A 259 17.11 15.86 -6.88
N LEU A 260 16.44 14.77 -7.28
CA LEU A 260 16.93 13.43 -6.98
C LEU A 260 18.37 13.27 -7.52
N PRO A 261 19.22 12.47 -6.85
CA PRO A 261 20.53 12.18 -7.42
C PRO A 261 20.38 11.46 -8.77
N LYS A 262 21.32 11.69 -9.68
CA LYS A 262 21.20 11.30 -11.10
C LYS A 262 20.90 9.81 -11.29
N ALA A 263 21.48 8.94 -10.45
CA ALA A 263 21.25 7.51 -10.51
C ALA A 263 19.78 7.13 -10.21
N GLN A 264 19.18 7.74 -9.20
CA GLN A 264 17.78 7.55 -8.83
C GLN A 264 16.84 8.13 -9.90
N LEU A 265 17.17 9.29 -10.46
CA LEU A 265 16.41 9.88 -11.57
C LEU A 265 16.40 8.97 -12.82
N GLN A 266 17.52 8.31 -13.10
CA GLN A 266 17.59 7.32 -14.18
C GLN A 266 16.64 6.14 -13.93
N ILE A 267 16.53 5.66 -12.69
CA ILE A 267 15.57 4.60 -12.33
C ILE A 267 14.13 5.08 -12.55
N VAL A 268 13.77 6.29 -12.11
CA VAL A 268 12.43 6.87 -12.36
C VAL A 268 12.15 6.94 -13.87
N THR A 269 13.14 7.33 -14.68
CA THR A 269 13.01 7.39 -16.15
C THR A 269 12.74 6.00 -16.74
N ILE A 270 13.42 4.96 -16.24
CA ILE A 270 13.18 3.57 -16.62
C ILE A 270 11.75 3.16 -16.27
N MET A 271 11.30 3.42 -15.03
CA MET A 271 9.93 3.14 -14.59
C MET A 271 8.90 3.83 -15.51
N HIS A 272 9.18 5.07 -15.93
CA HIS A 272 8.29 5.82 -16.81
C HIS A 272 8.22 5.22 -18.21
N ASN A 273 9.34 4.78 -18.76
CA ASN A 273 9.37 4.07 -20.04
C ASN A 273 8.63 2.72 -19.98
N ARG A 274 8.70 2.00 -18.85
CA ARG A 274 7.91 0.78 -18.63
C ARG A 274 6.43 1.06 -18.60
N TRP A 275 6.00 2.10 -17.87
CA TRP A 275 4.60 2.53 -17.84
C TRP A 275 4.10 2.92 -19.23
N ASN A 276 4.88 3.70 -19.99
CA ASN A 276 4.54 4.04 -21.37
C ASN A 276 4.45 2.80 -22.27
N SER A 277 5.24 1.77 -22.00
CA SER A 277 5.14 0.49 -22.72
C SER A 277 3.84 -0.25 -22.38
N VAL A 278 3.41 -0.23 -21.11
CA VAL A 278 2.10 -0.75 -20.70
C VAL A 278 0.97 0.00 -21.42
N LEU A 279 1.01 1.33 -21.44
CA LEU A 279 0.02 2.14 -22.15
C LEU A 279 -0.02 1.83 -23.65
N LYS A 280 1.13 1.72 -24.31
CA LYS A 280 1.21 1.37 -25.74
C LYS A 280 0.56 0.03 -26.04
N VAL A 281 0.72 -0.95 -25.15
CA VAL A 281 0.11 -2.28 -25.31
C VAL A 281 -1.40 -2.20 -25.12
N MET A 282 -1.87 -1.46 -24.12
CA MET A 282 -3.29 -1.34 -23.80
C MET A 282 -4.08 -0.46 -24.78
N LEU A 283 -3.44 0.54 -25.36
CA LEU A 283 -4.07 1.54 -26.24
C LEU A 283 -3.81 1.26 -27.72
N ARG A 284 -3.22 0.11 -28.05
CA ARG A 284 -2.97 -0.27 -29.43
C ARG A 284 -4.32 -0.57 -30.08
N ARG A 285 -4.77 0.31 -30.97
CA ARG A 285 -5.89 0.02 -31.87
C ARG A 285 -5.50 -1.16 -32.75
N ASN A 286 -6.26 -2.25 -32.69
CA ASN A 286 -6.31 -3.25 -33.74
C ASN A 286 -7.25 -2.76 -34.84
#